data_AF-A0A520EAK7-F1
#
_entry.id   AF-A0A520EAK7-F1
#
_cell.length_a   1.000
_cell.length_b   1.000
_cell.length_c   1.000
_cell.angle_alpha   90.00
_cell.angle_beta   90.00
_cell.angle_gamma   90.00
#
_symmetry.space_group_name_H-M   'P 1'
#
loop_
_entity.id
_entity.type
_entity.pdbx_description
1 polymer ?
#
loop_
_entity_poly.entity_id
_entity_poly.type
_entity_poly.pdbx_seq_one_letter_code
_entity_poly.pdbx_strand_id
1 'polypeptide(L)'
;VLVDGAPTDLCATLTDFRVGRDGDPRQIASALATQLQDLADWVPFSVRLLPDSTAVVTGPPSTEVASILGAAAQPESREVASVWRFTPATIRSFFDTGGTGEELIDALAEMADTDVPQALAYTIRDCWRTYGALAVRKIPCAIVSEDVVLLTNIETDEALAVLKFQRLAPTVLISSATPIDTLAVLRRHGYSPVRHSDTGRLELDSATKVRANTTRTPHPSAPAAPRRRESRELARLLQTGDPGTVDDARVRSALSRHSRLLPRELDALTDAAARGAPVSIDYQNSKGAIVRHAISDALQDGNWLLALSTSTGTRESFAIMNIRAVSVGPH
;
A
#
# COMPACT_ATOMS: atom_id res chain seq x y z
N VAL A 1 -4.16 -10.55 -37.77
CA VAL A 1 -5.34 -11.30 -37.26
C VAL A 1 -6.10 -11.78 -38.48
N LEU A 2 -6.29 -13.10 -38.64
CA LEU A 2 -7.09 -13.64 -39.75
C LEU A 2 -8.45 -14.04 -39.18
N VAL A 3 -9.52 -13.65 -39.85
CA VAL A 3 -10.88 -14.15 -39.57
C VAL A 3 -11.33 -14.89 -40.82
N ASP A 4 -11.72 -16.16 -40.65
CA ASP A 4 -12.13 -17.06 -41.75
C ASP A 4 -11.14 -17.16 -42.92
N GLY A 5 -9.84 -17.13 -42.61
CA GLY A 5 -8.78 -17.26 -43.60
C GLY A 5 -8.52 -16.01 -44.44
N ALA A 6 -9.25 -14.92 -44.21
CA ALA A 6 -9.01 -13.63 -44.84
C ALA A 6 -8.26 -12.68 -43.88
N PRO A 7 -7.27 -11.91 -44.37
CA PRO A 7 -6.66 -10.85 -43.58
C PRO A 7 -7.68 -9.77 -43.30
N THR A 8 -7.90 -9.47 -42.02
CA THR A 8 -8.72 -8.33 -41.62
C THR A 8 -8.01 -7.02 -41.97
N ASP A 9 -8.75 -5.90 -42.03
CA ASP A 9 -8.17 -4.57 -42.24
C ASP A 9 -7.07 -4.28 -41.21
N LEU A 10 -7.27 -4.69 -39.95
CA LEU A 10 -6.25 -4.60 -38.90
C LEU A 10 -4.98 -5.39 -39.26
N CYS A 11 -5.09 -6.51 -39.97
CA CYS A 11 -3.96 -7.28 -40.46
C CYS A 11 -3.22 -6.57 -41.61
N ALA A 12 -3.95 -5.89 -42.50
CA ALA A 12 -3.39 -5.08 -43.58
C ALA A 12 -2.68 -3.83 -43.02
N THR A 13 -3.30 -3.13 -42.07
CA THR A 13 -2.69 -1.98 -41.39
C THR A 13 -1.45 -2.40 -40.61
N LEU A 14 -1.47 -3.57 -39.94
CA LEU A 14 -0.30 -4.13 -39.26
C LEU A 14 0.87 -4.48 -40.21
N THR A 15 0.60 -4.72 -41.50
CA THR A 15 1.65 -5.05 -42.47
C THR A 15 2.35 -3.81 -43.05
N ASP A 16 1.74 -2.63 -42.94
CA ASP A 16 2.37 -1.33 -43.26
C ASP A 16 3.28 -0.81 -42.13
N PHE A 17 3.33 -1.48 -40.97
CA PHE A 17 4.27 -1.13 -39.90
C PHE A 17 5.71 -1.39 -40.37
N ARG A 18 6.45 -0.29 -40.61
CA ARG A 18 7.86 -0.29 -41.05
C ARG A 18 8.85 -0.94 -40.08
N VAL A 19 8.41 -1.30 -38.87
CA VAL A 19 9.24 -2.00 -37.90
C VAL A 19 9.03 -3.50 -38.16
N GLY A 20 9.91 -4.06 -38.99
CA GLY A 20 9.85 -5.45 -39.42
C GLY A 20 9.82 -6.44 -38.24
N ARG A 21 9.62 -7.72 -38.56
CA ARG A 21 9.54 -8.87 -37.64
C ARG A 21 10.67 -8.98 -36.58
N ASP A 22 11.74 -8.20 -36.73
CA ASP A 22 12.95 -8.18 -35.90
C ASP A 22 13.18 -6.86 -35.13
N GLY A 23 12.19 -5.96 -35.07
CA GLY A 23 12.32 -4.68 -34.37
C GLY A 23 12.28 -4.79 -32.84
N ASP A 24 12.90 -3.82 -32.15
CA ASP A 24 12.87 -3.71 -30.68
C ASP A 24 11.40 -3.66 -30.19
N PRO A 25 10.97 -4.60 -29.31
CA PRO A 25 9.61 -4.63 -28.76
C PRO A 25 9.12 -3.30 -28.18
N ARG A 26 10.03 -2.48 -27.63
CA ARG A 26 9.69 -1.15 -27.08
C ARG A 26 9.30 -0.15 -28.17
N GLN A 27 9.98 -0.21 -29.30
CA GLN A 27 9.70 0.66 -30.46
C GLN A 27 8.42 0.22 -31.16
N ILE A 28 8.19 -1.10 -31.26
CA ILE A 28 6.93 -1.66 -31.78
C ILE A 28 5.77 -1.20 -30.89
N ALA A 29 5.87 -1.36 -29.57
CA ALA A 29 4.83 -0.95 -28.63
C ALA A 29 4.54 0.56 -28.70
N SER A 30 5.56 1.41 -28.81
CA SER A 30 5.40 2.87 -28.96
C SER A 30 4.70 3.25 -30.28
N ALA A 31 5.09 2.64 -31.39
CA ALA A 31 4.47 2.90 -32.69
C ALA A 31 3.02 2.41 -32.74
N LEU A 32 2.76 1.22 -32.17
CA LEU A 32 1.43 0.63 -32.06
C LEU A 32 0.53 1.47 -31.15
N ALA A 33 1.05 1.96 -30.01
CA ALA A 33 0.31 2.83 -29.10
C ALA A 33 -0.10 4.14 -29.79
N THR A 34 0.79 4.75 -30.58
CA THR A 34 0.50 5.99 -31.32
C THR A 34 -0.61 5.77 -32.36
N GLN A 35 -0.55 4.68 -33.14
CA GLN A 35 -1.59 4.39 -34.13
C GLN A 35 -2.89 3.83 -33.56
N LEU A 36 -2.83 3.11 -32.43
CA LEU A 36 -4.03 2.72 -31.69
C LEU A 36 -4.69 3.94 -31.04
N GLN A 37 -3.94 4.98 -30.67
CA GLN A 37 -4.49 6.27 -30.25
C GLN A 37 -5.28 6.91 -31.40
N ASP A 38 -4.70 6.95 -32.61
CA ASP A 38 -5.39 7.47 -33.81
C ASP A 38 -6.66 6.66 -34.17
N LEU A 39 -6.66 5.34 -33.91
CA LEU A 39 -7.84 4.47 -34.09
C LEU A 39 -8.87 4.63 -32.95
N ALA A 40 -8.42 4.87 -31.71
CA ALA A 40 -9.29 5.10 -30.56
C ALA A 40 -10.05 6.43 -30.70
N ASP A 41 -9.43 7.45 -31.30
CA ASP A 41 -10.10 8.70 -31.66
C ASP A 41 -11.27 8.49 -32.65
N TRP A 42 -11.32 7.34 -33.34
CA TRP A 42 -12.37 6.98 -34.30
C TRP A 42 -13.51 6.13 -33.74
N VAL A 43 -13.39 5.58 -32.52
CA VAL A 43 -14.46 4.78 -31.91
C VAL A 43 -15.17 5.64 -30.86
N PRO A 44 -16.34 6.22 -31.16
CA PRO A 44 -17.07 6.98 -30.17
C PRO A 44 -17.45 6.06 -29.01
N PHE A 45 -17.19 6.53 -27.80
CA PHE A 45 -17.73 5.92 -26.59
C PHE A 45 -18.88 6.76 -26.05
N SER A 46 -19.78 6.13 -25.30
CA SER A 46 -20.84 6.84 -24.58
C SER A 46 -20.92 6.34 -23.15
N VAL A 47 -21.23 7.25 -22.22
CA VAL A 47 -21.43 6.91 -20.81
C VAL A 47 -22.85 7.32 -20.44
N ARG A 48 -23.65 6.36 -20.01
CA ARG A 48 -25.02 6.61 -19.53
C ARG A 48 -25.14 6.28 -18.06
N LEU A 49 -25.59 7.25 -17.27
CA LEU A 49 -25.88 7.05 -15.85
C LEU A 49 -27.36 6.68 -15.67
N LEU A 50 -27.61 5.60 -14.94
CA LEU A 50 -28.93 5.05 -14.72
C LEU A 50 -29.45 5.33 -13.31
N PRO A 51 -30.78 5.44 -13.10
CA PRO A 51 -31.37 5.76 -11.80
C PRO A 51 -31.04 4.78 -10.66
N ASP A 52 -30.63 3.55 -10.98
CA ASP A 52 -30.24 2.51 -10.03
C ASP A 52 -28.75 2.57 -9.61
N SER A 53 -28.09 3.72 -9.82
CA SER A 53 -26.66 3.94 -9.54
C SER A 53 -25.74 3.03 -10.35
N THR A 54 -26.09 2.85 -11.62
CA THR A 54 -25.31 2.08 -12.59
C THR A 54 -24.82 3.01 -13.71
N ALA A 55 -23.56 2.89 -14.13
CA ALA A 55 -23.06 3.46 -15.37
C ALA A 55 -22.94 2.38 -16.44
N VAL A 56 -23.45 2.67 -17.64
CA VAL A 56 -23.27 1.83 -18.82
C VAL A 56 -22.34 2.57 -19.78
N VAL A 57 -21.19 1.95 -20.06
CA VAL A 57 -20.18 2.47 -20.98
C VAL A 57 -20.21 1.64 -22.25
N THR A 58 -20.50 2.25 -23.39
CA THR A 58 -20.44 1.60 -24.70
C THR A 58 -19.17 2.02 -25.43
N GLY A 59 -18.42 1.08 -25.97
CA GLY A 59 -17.13 1.38 -26.62
C GLY A 59 -15.98 1.52 -25.63
N PRO A 60 -14.75 1.75 -26.13
CA PRO A 60 -13.57 1.91 -25.30
C PRO A 60 -13.59 3.29 -24.61
N PRO A 61 -13.73 3.37 -23.27
CA PRO A 61 -13.72 4.67 -22.59
C PRO A 61 -12.35 5.34 -22.70
N SER A 62 -12.35 6.68 -22.64
CA SER A 62 -11.11 7.44 -22.48
C SER A 62 -10.39 7.06 -21.17
N THR A 63 -9.10 7.35 -21.09
CA THR A 63 -8.29 7.06 -19.90
C THR A 63 -8.85 7.75 -18.65
N GLU A 64 -9.36 8.97 -18.79
CA GLU A 64 -9.95 9.74 -17.70
C GLU A 64 -11.23 9.08 -17.17
N VAL A 65 -12.14 8.70 -18.07
CA VAL A 65 -13.39 7.99 -17.73
C VAL A 65 -13.10 6.64 -17.07
N ALA A 66 -12.16 5.87 -17.62
CA ALA A 66 -11.76 4.59 -17.05
C ALA A 66 -11.15 4.75 -15.65
N SER A 67 -10.36 5.81 -15.42
CA SER A 67 -9.76 6.10 -14.12
C SER A 67 -10.82 6.44 -13.07
N ILE A 68 -11.76 7.32 -13.41
CA ILE A 68 -12.82 7.74 -12.48
C ILE A 68 -13.75 6.58 -12.15
N LEU A 69 -14.22 5.83 -13.17
CA LEU A 69 -15.05 4.65 -12.95
C LEU A 69 -14.30 3.56 -12.17
N GLY A 70 -13.00 3.35 -12.46
CA GLY A 70 -12.15 2.42 -11.73
C GLY A 70 -11.94 2.79 -10.25
N ALA A 71 -11.98 4.09 -9.91
CA ALA A 71 -11.84 4.56 -8.55
C ALA A 71 -13.17 4.61 -7.77
N ALA A 72 -14.30 4.86 -8.45
CA ALA A 72 -15.58 5.14 -7.81
C ALA A 72 -16.65 4.04 -7.98
N ALA A 73 -16.46 3.08 -8.87
CA ALA A 73 -17.44 2.04 -9.20
C ALA A 73 -16.82 0.65 -9.37
N GLN A 74 -17.65 -0.38 -9.21
CA GLN A 74 -17.26 -1.77 -9.43
C GLN A 74 -17.74 -2.24 -10.82
N PRO A 75 -16.87 -2.82 -11.67
CA PRO A 75 -17.31 -3.41 -12.93
C PRO A 75 -18.11 -4.70 -12.68
N GLU A 76 -19.32 -4.79 -13.23
CA GLU A 76 -20.19 -5.98 -13.23
C GLU A 76 -20.06 -6.82 -14.51
N SER A 77 -19.90 -6.17 -15.67
CA SER A 77 -19.65 -6.80 -16.96
C SER A 77 -18.65 -6.00 -17.77
N ARG A 78 -17.84 -6.67 -18.60
CA ARG A 78 -16.82 -6.09 -19.49
C ARG A 78 -17.00 -6.53 -20.95
N GLU A 79 -18.23 -6.86 -21.33
CA GLU A 79 -18.55 -7.29 -22.70
C GLU A 79 -18.66 -6.06 -23.64
N VAL A 80 -19.55 -6.09 -24.63
CA VAL A 80 -19.72 -5.03 -25.64
C VAL A 80 -20.10 -3.67 -25.02
N ALA A 81 -20.79 -3.70 -23.87
CA ALA A 81 -20.98 -2.55 -23.01
C ALA A 81 -20.50 -2.91 -21.60
N SER A 82 -19.62 -2.10 -21.04
CA SER A 82 -19.14 -2.28 -19.67
C SER A 82 -20.13 -1.67 -18.70
N VAL A 83 -20.59 -2.47 -17.74
CA VAL A 83 -21.56 -2.05 -16.72
C VAL A 83 -20.82 -1.86 -15.40
N TRP A 84 -21.02 -0.71 -14.77
CA TRP A 84 -20.34 -0.30 -13.55
C TRP A 84 -21.37 0.06 -12.49
N ARG A 85 -21.27 -0.54 -11.31
CA ARG A 85 -22.15 -0.23 -10.18
C ARG A 85 -21.47 0.68 -9.18
N PHE A 86 -22.11 1.79 -8.86
CA PHE A 86 -21.71 2.64 -7.74
C PHE A 86 -22.30 2.09 -6.45
N THR A 87 -21.46 1.93 -5.44
CA THR A 87 -21.87 1.56 -4.09
C THR A 87 -21.24 2.52 -3.08
N PRO A 88 -21.78 2.65 -1.85
CA PRO A 88 -21.14 3.45 -0.81
C PRO A 88 -19.67 3.05 -0.54
N ALA A 89 -19.31 1.76 -0.73
CA ALA A 89 -17.95 1.29 -0.55
C ALA A 89 -17.02 1.79 -1.66
N THR A 90 -17.42 1.65 -2.92
CA THR A 90 -16.61 2.12 -4.07
C THR A 90 -16.52 3.64 -4.12
N ILE A 91 -17.58 4.37 -3.78
CA ILE A 91 -17.57 5.84 -3.68
C ILE A 91 -16.57 6.30 -2.61
N ARG A 92 -16.50 5.62 -1.46
CA ARG A 92 -15.51 5.94 -0.42
C ARG A 92 -14.08 5.66 -0.89
N SER A 93 -13.87 4.61 -1.68
CA SER A 93 -12.57 4.32 -2.29
C SER A 93 -12.09 5.46 -3.20
N PHE A 94 -12.99 6.18 -3.87
CA PHE A 94 -12.64 7.38 -4.61
C PHE A 94 -12.11 8.48 -3.68
N PHE A 95 -12.76 8.72 -2.54
CA PHE A 95 -12.29 9.71 -1.56
C PHE A 95 -10.92 9.36 -0.95
N ASP A 96 -10.60 8.06 -0.82
CA ASP A 96 -9.28 7.60 -0.38
C ASP A 96 -8.16 8.00 -1.36
N THR A 97 -8.48 8.32 -2.62
CA THR A 97 -7.53 8.87 -3.60
C THR A 97 -7.31 10.38 -3.46
N GLY A 98 -8.03 11.03 -2.53
CA GLY A 98 -7.92 12.46 -2.23
C GLY A 98 -8.97 13.35 -2.91
N GLY A 99 -9.89 12.77 -3.69
CA GLY A 99 -10.98 13.51 -4.33
C GLY A 99 -12.15 13.83 -3.39
N THR A 100 -12.98 14.79 -3.78
CA THR A 100 -14.16 15.23 -3.01
C THR A 100 -15.48 14.73 -3.59
N GLY A 101 -16.55 14.84 -2.80
CA GLY A 101 -17.91 14.47 -3.23
C GLY A 101 -18.42 15.31 -4.42
N GLU A 102 -18.21 16.63 -4.41
CA GLU A 102 -18.64 17.48 -5.52
C GLU A 102 -17.75 17.30 -6.75
N GLU A 103 -16.43 17.12 -6.60
CA GLU A 103 -15.54 16.77 -7.72
C GLU A 103 -15.96 15.49 -8.42
N LEU A 104 -16.41 14.46 -7.67
CA LEU A 104 -16.93 13.24 -8.28
C LEU A 104 -18.22 13.49 -9.05
N ILE A 105 -19.13 14.32 -8.51
CA ILE A 105 -20.40 14.65 -9.18
C ILE A 105 -20.13 15.43 -10.47
N ASP A 106 -19.25 16.44 -10.41
CA ASP A 106 -18.89 17.27 -11.57
C ASP A 106 -18.22 16.41 -12.66
N ALA A 107 -17.29 15.54 -12.28
CA ALA A 107 -16.62 14.65 -13.24
C ALA A 107 -17.60 13.66 -13.88
N LEU A 108 -18.56 13.12 -13.12
CA LEU A 108 -19.61 12.25 -13.65
C LEU A 108 -20.55 13.01 -14.60
N ALA A 109 -20.84 14.27 -14.32
CA ALA A 109 -21.66 15.13 -15.19
C ALA A 109 -20.93 15.49 -16.49
N GLU A 110 -19.62 15.69 -16.43
CA GLU A 110 -18.80 16.01 -17.61
C GLU A 110 -18.65 14.82 -18.56
N MET A 111 -18.53 13.59 -18.03
CA MET A 111 -18.32 12.40 -18.86
C MET A 111 -19.60 11.76 -19.41
N ALA A 112 -20.76 12.01 -18.80
CA ALA A 112 -21.99 11.30 -19.10
C ALA A 112 -22.86 12.03 -20.14
N ASP A 113 -23.48 11.26 -21.04
CA ASP A 113 -24.49 11.75 -21.98
C ASP A 113 -25.82 12.14 -21.30
N THR A 114 -25.95 11.77 -20.02
CA THR A 114 -27.14 11.97 -19.19
C THR A 114 -26.77 12.67 -17.91
N ASP A 115 -27.67 13.50 -17.41
CA ASP A 115 -27.52 14.12 -16.09
C ASP A 115 -27.27 13.07 -14.99
N VAL A 116 -26.51 13.45 -13.96
CA VAL A 116 -26.25 12.60 -12.80
C VAL A 116 -27.58 12.30 -12.08
N PRO A 117 -27.98 11.02 -11.94
CA PRO A 117 -29.23 10.68 -11.28
C PRO A 117 -29.26 11.16 -9.83
N GLN A 118 -30.41 11.70 -9.40
CA GLN A 118 -30.56 12.27 -8.06
C GLN A 118 -30.18 11.28 -6.93
N ALA A 119 -30.51 9.99 -7.09
CA ALA A 119 -30.18 8.94 -6.13
C ALA A 119 -28.65 8.75 -5.98
N LEU A 120 -27.92 8.80 -7.09
CA LEU A 120 -26.46 8.70 -7.11
C LEU A 120 -25.83 9.94 -6.46
N ALA A 121 -26.26 11.15 -6.86
CA ALA A 121 -25.77 12.40 -6.29
C ALA A 121 -26.01 12.47 -4.77
N TYR A 122 -27.18 12.04 -4.30
CA TYR A 122 -27.47 11.95 -2.87
C TYR A 122 -26.53 10.98 -2.16
N THR A 123 -26.32 9.78 -2.72
CA THR A 123 -25.43 8.77 -2.13
C THR A 123 -23.99 9.28 -2.04
N ILE A 124 -23.50 9.96 -3.07
CA ILE A 124 -22.16 10.56 -3.07
C ILE A 124 -22.04 11.62 -1.97
N ARG A 125 -23.00 12.54 -1.86
CA ARG A 125 -23.00 13.58 -0.82
C ARG A 125 -23.09 13.00 0.58
N ASP A 126 -23.92 11.97 0.80
CA ASP A 126 -24.03 11.33 2.11
C ASP A 126 -22.75 10.55 2.49
N CYS A 127 -22.12 9.88 1.52
CA CYS A 127 -20.82 9.25 1.72
C CYS A 127 -19.76 10.29 2.06
N TRP A 128 -19.71 11.42 1.35
CA TRP A 128 -18.77 12.51 1.62
C TRP A 128 -18.97 13.13 3.00
N ARG A 129 -20.22 13.40 3.39
CA ARG A 129 -20.57 13.93 4.72
C ARG A 129 -20.09 13.03 5.86
N THR A 130 -20.10 11.71 5.64
CA THR A 130 -19.67 10.71 6.64
C THR A 130 -18.19 10.34 6.51
N TYR A 131 -17.57 10.67 5.38
CA TYR A 131 -16.15 10.42 5.14
C TYR A 131 -15.29 11.28 6.06
N GLY A 132 -14.32 10.67 6.73
CA GLY A 132 -13.47 11.36 7.71
C GLY A 132 -14.16 11.73 9.04
N ALA A 133 -15.40 11.29 9.28
CA ALA A 133 -16.07 11.49 10.58
C ALA A 133 -15.34 10.80 11.75
N LEU A 134 -14.49 9.81 11.44
CA LEU A 134 -13.58 9.17 12.37
C LEU A 134 -12.14 9.39 11.92
N ALA A 135 -11.30 9.89 12.83
CA ALA A 135 -9.88 10.08 12.59
C ALA A 135 -9.06 9.17 13.51
N VAL A 136 -8.17 8.38 12.94
CA VAL A 136 -7.21 7.56 13.69
C VAL A 136 -5.87 8.27 13.70
N ARG A 137 -5.33 8.54 14.90
CA ARG A 137 -4.03 9.20 15.07
C ARG A 137 -3.11 8.34 15.92
N LYS A 138 -1.86 8.19 15.48
CA LYS A 138 -0.80 7.63 16.31
C LYS A 138 -0.31 8.70 17.29
N ILE A 139 -0.38 8.40 18.58
CA ILE A 139 0.09 9.29 19.65
C ILE A 139 1.40 8.71 20.20
N PRO A 140 2.53 9.43 20.13
CA PRO A 140 3.82 8.95 20.65
C PRO A 140 3.85 8.76 22.16
N CYS A 141 3.29 9.70 22.92
CA CYS A 141 3.23 9.65 24.37
C CYS A 141 1.96 10.35 24.88
N ALA A 142 1.33 9.74 25.87
CA ALA A 142 0.23 10.34 26.64
C ALA A 142 0.67 10.48 28.10
N ILE A 143 0.33 11.62 28.69
CA ILE A 143 0.56 11.98 30.08
C ILE A 143 -0.82 12.08 30.72
N VAL A 144 -1.04 11.30 31.77
CA VAL A 144 -2.32 11.22 32.46
C VAL A 144 -2.14 11.68 33.90
N SER A 145 -3.05 12.50 34.37
CA SER A 145 -3.07 12.99 35.75
C SER A 145 -4.50 13.33 36.14
N GLU A 146 -4.90 12.95 37.34
CA GLU A 146 -6.19 13.38 37.92
C GLU A 146 -6.19 14.87 38.27
N ASP A 147 -5.00 15.45 38.49
CA ASP A 147 -4.84 16.88 38.70
C ASP A 147 -4.76 17.62 37.35
N VAL A 148 -5.87 18.29 37.01
CA VAL A 148 -6.03 19.11 35.80
C VAL A 148 -5.17 20.37 35.85
N VAL A 149 -4.95 20.94 37.04
CA VAL A 149 -4.14 22.15 37.23
C VAL A 149 -2.67 21.83 36.95
N LEU A 150 -2.19 20.68 37.44
CA LEU A 150 -0.85 20.20 37.14
C LEU A 150 -0.60 20.07 35.63
N LEU A 151 -1.53 19.44 34.89
CA LEU A 151 -1.39 19.33 33.44
C LEU A 151 -1.43 20.68 32.73
N THR A 152 -2.18 21.65 33.25
CA THR A 152 -2.25 23.01 32.71
C THR A 152 -0.95 23.77 32.92
N ASN A 153 -0.31 23.58 34.08
CA ASN A 153 1.01 24.13 34.33
C ASN A 153 2.06 23.50 33.41
N ILE A 154 2.02 22.18 33.21
CA ILE A 154 2.94 21.47 32.29
C ILE A 154 2.73 21.94 30.85
N GLU A 155 1.48 22.14 30.42
CA GLU A 155 1.14 22.57 29.06
C GLU A 155 1.59 24.00 28.75
N THR A 156 1.57 24.89 29.75
CA THR A 156 1.92 26.31 29.58
C THR A 156 3.38 26.65 29.92
N ASP A 157 4.14 25.71 30.49
CA ASP A 157 5.56 25.92 30.80
C ASP A 157 6.41 25.98 29.52
N GLU A 158 6.92 27.17 29.20
CA GLU A 158 7.80 27.41 28.05
C GLU A 158 9.05 26.53 28.07
N ALA A 159 9.54 26.15 29.26
CA ALA A 159 10.71 25.30 29.38
C ALA A 159 10.45 23.87 28.87
N LEU A 160 9.18 23.45 28.81
CA LEU A 160 8.75 22.15 28.30
C LEU A 160 8.23 22.20 26.85
N ALA A 161 8.24 23.36 26.19
CA ALA A 161 7.69 23.56 24.85
C ALA A 161 8.29 22.60 23.79
N VAL A 162 9.51 22.10 24.01
CA VAL A 162 10.17 21.10 23.15
C VAL A 162 9.36 19.80 23.00
N LEU A 163 8.54 19.44 23.99
CA LEU A 163 7.71 18.24 23.98
C LEU A 163 6.46 18.39 23.08
N LYS A 164 6.10 19.63 22.74
CA LYS A 164 4.92 20.02 21.94
C LYS A 164 3.66 19.30 22.41
N PHE A 165 3.11 19.83 23.49
CA PHE A 165 1.91 19.28 24.08
C PHE A 165 0.65 19.66 23.31
N GLN A 166 -0.34 18.77 23.35
CA GLN A 166 -1.70 19.05 22.94
C GLN A 166 -2.65 18.42 23.97
N ARG A 167 -3.63 19.17 24.44
CA ARG A 167 -4.68 18.64 25.31
C ARG A 167 -5.64 17.73 24.54
N LEU A 168 -5.80 16.48 24.99
CA LEU A 168 -6.75 15.52 24.41
C LEU A 168 -8.03 15.40 25.26
N ALA A 169 -7.90 15.48 26.59
CA ALA A 169 -8.99 15.51 27.56
C ALA A 169 -8.53 16.28 28.82
N PRO A 170 -9.42 16.69 29.74
CA PRO A 170 -9.02 17.43 30.94
C PRO A 170 -7.87 16.78 31.73
N THR A 171 -7.87 15.45 31.83
CA THR A 171 -6.88 14.64 32.55
C THR A 171 -5.84 13.97 31.63
N VAL A 172 -5.81 14.30 30.34
CA VAL A 172 -4.92 13.67 29.35
C VAL A 172 -4.27 14.71 28.44
N LEU A 173 -2.95 14.78 28.53
CA LEU A 173 -2.09 15.57 27.65
C LEU A 173 -1.33 14.62 26.73
N ILE A 174 -1.22 14.95 25.44
CA ILE A 174 -0.40 14.18 24.50
C ILE A 174 0.84 14.97 24.12
N SER A 175 1.94 14.26 23.87
CA SER A 175 3.23 14.81 23.47
C SER A 175 3.65 14.21 22.13
N SER A 176 4.28 15.04 21.29
CA SER A 176 4.89 14.56 20.03
C SER A 176 6.20 13.80 20.26
N ALA A 177 6.81 13.95 21.45
CA ALA A 177 8.04 13.27 21.83
C ALA A 177 7.80 11.84 22.31
N THR A 178 8.85 11.02 22.34
CA THR A 178 8.76 9.64 22.84
C THR A 178 8.50 9.64 24.36
N PRO A 179 7.98 8.53 24.93
CA PRO A 179 7.81 8.42 26.38
C PRO A 179 9.12 8.59 27.16
N ILE A 180 10.24 8.10 26.60
CA ILE A 180 11.56 8.18 27.24
C ILE A 180 12.01 9.64 27.34
N ASP A 181 11.93 10.39 26.24
CA ASP A 181 12.32 11.80 26.21
C ASP A 181 11.40 12.64 27.08
N THR A 182 10.10 12.37 27.04
CA THR A 182 9.09 13.05 27.87
C THR A 182 9.38 12.86 29.35
N LEU A 183 9.67 11.62 29.80
CA LEU A 183 10.06 11.35 31.19
C LEU A 183 11.36 12.08 31.58
N ALA A 184 12.36 12.07 30.71
CA ALA A 184 13.65 12.70 30.99
C ALA A 184 13.52 14.23 31.15
N VAL A 185 12.80 14.88 30.24
CA VAL A 185 12.58 16.33 30.29
C VAL A 185 11.74 16.71 31.50
N LEU A 186 10.61 16.04 31.75
CA LEU A 186 9.78 16.32 32.93
C LEU A 186 10.56 16.18 34.24
N ARG A 187 11.39 15.12 34.38
CA ARG A 187 12.26 14.92 35.55
C ARG A 187 13.30 16.03 35.69
N ARG A 188 13.86 16.51 34.59
CA ARG A 188 14.83 17.62 34.59
C ARG A 188 14.22 18.94 35.07
N HIS A 189 12.92 19.12 34.84
CA HIS A 189 12.16 20.31 35.26
C HIS A 189 11.44 20.12 36.60
N GLY A 190 11.81 19.11 37.39
CA GLY A 190 11.34 18.95 38.78
C GLY A 190 10.03 18.16 38.93
N TYR A 191 9.45 17.68 37.84
CA TYR A 191 8.29 16.78 37.90
C TYR A 191 8.74 15.34 38.21
N SER A 192 7.84 14.55 38.80
CA SER A 192 8.11 13.14 39.15
C SER A 192 7.19 12.16 38.42
N PRO A 193 7.26 12.07 37.08
CA PRO A 193 6.41 11.17 36.32
C PRO A 193 6.86 9.71 36.45
N VAL A 194 5.88 8.81 36.44
CA VAL A 194 6.06 7.36 36.47
C VAL A 194 5.65 6.77 35.13
N ARG A 195 6.39 5.76 34.65
CA ARG A 195 6.02 5.05 33.43
C ARG A 195 4.92 4.04 33.74
N HIS A 196 3.89 4.00 32.91
CA HIS A 196 2.93 2.91 32.92
C HIS A 196 3.27 1.95 31.78
N SER A 197 3.03 0.66 31.99
CA SER A 197 3.04 -0.33 30.92
C SER A 197 1.97 0.03 29.88
N ASP A 198 2.12 -0.51 28.67
CA ASP A 198 1.11 -0.48 27.59
C ASP A 198 -0.26 -1.03 28.00
N THR A 199 -0.32 -1.78 29.11
CA THR A 199 -1.53 -2.34 29.73
C THR A 199 -2.05 -1.50 30.91
N GLY A 200 -1.48 -0.32 31.16
CA GLY A 200 -1.92 0.63 32.19
C GLY A 200 -1.45 0.29 33.61
N ARG A 201 -0.58 -0.72 33.79
CA ARG A 201 0.00 -1.03 35.09
C ARG A 201 1.17 -0.09 35.38
N LEU A 202 1.27 0.39 36.61
CA LEU A 202 2.41 1.16 37.08
C LEU A 202 3.70 0.34 36.95
N GLU A 203 4.64 0.83 36.15
CA GLU A 203 6.02 0.34 36.10
C GLU A 203 6.88 1.32 36.89
N LEU A 204 7.13 0.99 38.16
CA LEU A 204 8.14 1.69 38.93
C LEU A 204 9.52 1.32 38.39
N ASP A 205 10.16 2.27 37.70
CA ASP A 205 11.59 2.23 37.43
C ASP A 205 12.32 2.11 38.77
N SER A 206 12.70 0.89 39.14
CA SER A 206 13.50 0.64 40.32
C SER A 206 14.86 1.31 40.12
N ALA A 207 15.18 2.27 40.98
CA ALA A 207 16.44 2.99 41.02
C ALA A 207 17.62 2.00 40.90
N THR A 208 18.54 2.33 39.99
CA THR A 208 19.71 1.53 39.63
C THR A 208 20.54 1.16 40.85
N LYS A 209 20.41 -0.08 41.33
CA LYS A 209 21.41 -0.67 42.23
C LYS A 209 22.62 -1.01 41.37
N VAL A 210 23.64 -0.15 41.45
CA VAL A 210 25.00 -0.44 40.98
C VAL A 210 25.46 -1.73 41.68
N ARG A 211 25.38 -2.86 40.97
CA ARG A 211 26.11 -4.09 41.31
C ARG A 211 27.16 -4.32 40.24
N ALA A 212 28.40 -4.35 40.71
CA ALA A 212 29.60 -4.60 39.95
C ALA A 212 29.54 -5.95 39.20
N ASN A 213 30.09 -5.94 37.99
CA ASN A 213 30.54 -7.05 37.16
C ASN A 213 29.61 -8.27 37.06
N THR A 214 28.73 -8.22 36.08
CA THR A 214 28.63 -9.32 35.11
C THR A 214 28.87 -8.75 33.72
N THR A 215 29.75 -9.42 32.97
CA THR A 215 30.18 -9.07 31.62
C THR A 215 28.95 -8.96 30.72
N ARG A 216 28.50 -7.72 30.49
CA ARG A 216 27.46 -7.39 29.51
C ARG A 216 28.07 -7.61 28.13
N THR A 217 27.71 -8.73 27.53
CA THR A 217 27.80 -8.91 26.07
C THR A 217 27.19 -7.68 25.38
N PRO A 218 27.85 -7.13 24.36
CA PRO A 218 27.34 -5.96 23.67
C PRO A 218 26.00 -6.33 23.03
N HIS A 219 24.94 -5.72 23.53
CA HIS A 219 23.66 -5.73 22.83
C HIS A 219 23.91 -5.01 21.50
N PRO A 220 23.68 -5.65 20.34
CA PRO A 220 23.88 -4.97 19.06
C PRO A 220 23.00 -3.73 19.04
N SER A 221 23.63 -2.60 18.76
CA SER A 221 23.03 -1.31 18.51
C SER A 221 21.73 -1.49 17.72
N ALA A 222 20.69 -0.77 18.12
CA ALA A 222 19.46 -0.64 17.34
C ALA A 222 19.81 -0.49 15.86
N PRO A 223 19.17 -1.23 14.94
CA PRO A 223 19.49 -1.14 13.53
C PRO A 223 19.35 0.32 13.12
N ALA A 224 20.44 0.86 12.55
CA ALA A 224 20.46 2.19 11.97
C ALA A 224 19.22 2.38 11.10
N ALA A 225 18.59 3.55 11.22
CA ALA A 225 17.49 3.94 10.33
C ALA A 225 17.86 3.58 8.89
N PRO A 226 16.93 3.00 8.10
CA PRO A 226 17.25 2.52 6.77
C PRO A 226 17.87 3.67 5.98
N ARG A 227 19.10 3.48 5.51
CA ARG A 227 19.70 4.36 4.50
C ARG A 227 18.74 4.35 3.32
N ARG A 228 17.91 5.38 3.20
CA ARG A 228 17.15 5.63 1.99
C ARG A 228 18.20 5.85 0.91
N ARG A 229 18.20 5.01 -0.14
CA ARG A 229 18.94 5.35 -1.35
C ARG A 229 18.42 6.69 -1.84
N GLU A 230 19.33 7.57 -2.24
CA GLU A 230 18.94 8.85 -2.79
C GLU A 230 18.11 8.60 -4.05
N SER A 231 16.99 9.31 -4.20
CA SER A 231 16.02 9.08 -5.29
C SER A 231 16.66 9.13 -6.69
N ARG A 232 17.76 9.86 -6.82
CA ARG A 232 18.54 10.00 -8.06
C ARG A 232 19.34 8.74 -8.42
N GLU A 233 19.80 7.99 -7.43
CA GLU A 233 20.48 6.70 -7.63
C GLU A 233 19.48 5.64 -8.08
N LEU A 234 18.29 5.60 -7.47
CA LEU A 234 17.19 4.72 -7.86
C LEU A 234 16.71 5.00 -9.30
N ALA A 235 16.59 6.27 -9.68
CA ALA A 235 16.23 6.64 -11.05
C ALA A 235 17.29 6.21 -12.08
N ARG A 236 18.58 6.28 -11.74
CA ARG A 236 19.66 5.78 -12.60
C ARG A 236 19.60 4.26 -12.76
N LEU A 237 19.43 3.51 -11.67
CA LEU A 237 19.33 2.04 -11.72
C LEU A 237 18.14 1.57 -12.57
N LEU A 238 16.99 2.26 -12.48
CA LEU A 238 15.83 2.00 -13.32
C LEU A 238 16.07 2.29 -14.81
N GLN A 239 16.84 3.34 -15.13
CA GLN A 239 17.19 3.69 -16.51
C GLN A 239 18.26 2.75 -17.11
N THR A 240 19.20 2.26 -16.30
CA THR A 240 20.27 1.36 -16.76
C THR A 240 19.86 -0.11 -16.75
N GLY A 241 18.73 -0.45 -16.11
CA GLY A 241 18.30 -1.84 -15.90
C GLY A 241 19.23 -2.62 -14.97
N ASP A 242 20.00 -1.93 -14.14
CA ASP A 242 20.93 -2.55 -13.20
C ASP A 242 20.15 -2.97 -11.94
N PRO A 243 20.16 -4.26 -11.54
CA PRO A 243 19.44 -4.73 -10.34
C PRO A 243 19.91 -4.03 -9.06
N GLY A 244 21.08 -3.40 -9.08
CA GLY A 244 21.69 -2.77 -7.92
C GLY A 244 22.07 -3.79 -6.84
N THR A 245 22.76 -3.34 -5.79
CA THR A 245 23.17 -4.24 -4.70
C THR A 245 22.03 -4.45 -3.71
N VAL A 246 21.53 -5.68 -3.54
CA VAL A 246 20.53 -5.99 -2.52
C VAL A 246 21.25 -6.33 -1.21
N ASP A 247 20.77 -5.78 -0.09
CA ASP A 247 21.27 -6.11 1.25
C ASP A 247 20.56 -7.38 1.77
N ASP A 248 21.14 -8.54 1.46
CA ASP A 248 20.62 -9.86 1.84
C ASP A 248 20.42 -10.00 3.36
N ALA A 249 21.29 -9.38 4.17
CA ALA A 249 21.18 -9.44 5.63
C ALA A 249 19.93 -8.71 6.13
N ARG A 250 19.60 -7.59 5.50
CA ARG A 250 18.36 -6.83 5.77
C ARG A 250 17.11 -7.62 5.36
N VAL A 251 17.10 -8.22 4.17
CA VAL A 251 15.98 -9.04 3.68
C VAL A 251 15.76 -10.24 4.61
N ARG A 252 16.83 -10.95 4.96
CA ARG A 252 16.78 -12.07 5.91
C ARG A 252 16.22 -11.67 7.27
N SER A 253 16.67 -10.54 7.82
CA SER A 253 16.17 -10.01 9.10
C SER A 253 14.69 -9.63 9.04
N ALA A 254 14.21 -9.17 7.88
CA ALA A 254 12.81 -8.81 7.69
C ALA A 254 11.91 -10.04 7.56
N LEU A 255 12.34 -11.07 6.84
CA LEU A 255 11.62 -12.34 6.73
C LEU A 255 11.61 -13.10 8.06
N SER A 256 12.71 -13.09 8.82
CA SER A 256 12.82 -13.81 10.10
C SER A 256 11.85 -13.29 11.17
N ARG A 257 11.41 -12.02 11.10
CA ARG A 257 10.46 -11.45 12.06
C ARG A 257 9.05 -12.03 11.96
N HIS A 258 8.70 -12.54 10.79
CA HIS A 258 7.33 -12.98 10.48
C HIS A 258 7.25 -14.45 10.07
N SER A 259 8.38 -15.15 10.06
CA SER A 259 8.51 -16.53 9.63
C SER A 259 8.86 -17.48 10.78
N ARG A 260 8.44 -18.74 10.66
CA ARG A 260 8.85 -19.84 11.55
C ARG A 260 9.70 -20.90 10.82
N LEU A 261 10.25 -20.52 9.67
CA LEU A 261 11.03 -21.40 8.80
C LEU A 261 12.38 -21.79 9.43
N LEU A 262 12.90 -22.95 9.02
CA LEU A 262 14.25 -23.37 9.36
C LEU A 262 15.29 -22.43 8.71
N PRO A 263 16.52 -22.32 9.27
CA PRO A 263 17.53 -21.41 8.74
C PRO A 263 17.80 -21.54 7.24
N ARG A 264 17.86 -22.80 6.74
CA ARG A 264 18.07 -23.12 5.32
C ARG A 264 16.91 -22.71 4.42
N GLU A 265 15.68 -22.86 4.91
CA GLU A 265 14.46 -22.47 4.18
C GLU A 265 14.32 -20.94 4.13
N LEU A 266 14.70 -20.28 5.23
CA LEU A 266 14.76 -18.83 5.29
C LEU A 266 15.86 -18.26 4.37
N ASP A 267 16.99 -18.95 4.24
CA ASP A 267 18.05 -18.59 3.27
C ASP A 267 17.52 -18.71 1.82
N ALA A 268 16.82 -19.81 1.51
CA ALA A 268 16.18 -19.99 0.20
C ALA A 268 15.13 -18.91 -0.10
N LEU A 269 14.30 -18.53 0.87
CA LEU A 269 13.32 -17.46 0.70
C LEU A 269 13.99 -16.07 0.59
N THR A 270 15.10 -15.86 1.29
CA THR A 270 15.90 -14.63 1.17
C THR A 270 16.50 -14.51 -0.22
N ASP A 271 17.03 -15.61 -0.76
CA ASP A 271 17.55 -15.67 -2.13
C ASP A 271 16.46 -15.35 -3.16
N ALA A 272 15.28 -15.98 -3.02
CA ALA A 272 14.13 -15.69 -3.86
C ALA A 272 13.70 -14.22 -3.80
N ALA A 273 13.70 -13.61 -2.61
CA ALA A 273 13.31 -12.22 -2.42
C ALA A 273 14.39 -11.21 -2.84
N ALA A 274 15.66 -11.59 -2.78
CA ALA A 274 16.78 -10.71 -3.13
C ALA A 274 17.17 -10.79 -4.61
N ARG A 275 17.03 -11.96 -5.23
CA ARG A 275 17.51 -12.26 -6.58
C ARG A 275 16.43 -12.73 -7.54
N GLY A 276 15.17 -12.81 -7.09
CA GLY A 276 14.03 -13.25 -7.91
C GLY A 276 14.04 -14.75 -8.25
N ALA A 277 14.87 -15.55 -7.57
CA ALA A 277 15.01 -16.97 -7.84
C ALA A 277 13.69 -17.74 -7.60
N PRO A 278 13.36 -18.73 -8.44
CA PRO A 278 12.16 -19.54 -8.26
C PRO A 278 12.29 -20.49 -7.06
N VAL A 279 11.29 -20.50 -6.20
CA VAL A 279 11.20 -21.38 -5.02
C VAL A 279 9.80 -21.97 -4.87
N SER A 280 9.74 -23.16 -4.30
CA SER A 280 8.46 -23.80 -3.95
C SER A 280 8.19 -23.62 -2.46
N ILE A 281 7.01 -23.06 -2.13
CA ILE A 281 6.56 -22.84 -0.75
C ILE A 281 5.39 -23.76 -0.39
N ASP A 282 5.43 -24.32 0.81
CA ASP A 282 4.29 -25.04 1.38
C ASP A 282 3.48 -24.03 2.21
N TYR A 283 2.34 -23.62 1.69
CA TYR A 283 1.51 -22.55 2.25
C TYR A 283 0.26 -23.12 2.92
N GLN A 284 0.00 -22.70 4.15
CA GLN A 284 -1.23 -23.05 4.85
C GLN A 284 -2.36 -22.08 4.47
N ASN A 285 -3.40 -22.58 3.80
CA ASN A 285 -4.56 -21.78 3.44
C ASN A 285 -5.50 -21.52 4.63
N SER A 286 -6.54 -20.70 4.43
CA SER A 286 -7.52 -20.34 5.47
C SER A 286 -8.33 -21.53 6.02
N LYS A 287 -8.38 -22.65 5.28
CA LYS A 287 -9.03 -23.90 5.68
C LYS A 287 -8.06 -24.85 6.41
N GLY A 288 -6.82 -24.43 6.65
CA GLY A 288 -5.80 -25.19 7.34
C GLY A 288 -5.07 -26.22 6.48
N ALA A 289 -5.45 -26.40 5.21
CA ALA A 289 -4.78 -27.30 4.29
C ALA A 289 -3.47 -26.70 3.78
N ILE A 290 -2.45 -27.54 3.63
CA ILE A 290 -1.15 -27.14 3.10
C ILE A 290 -1.18 -27.35 1.58
N VAL A 291 -0.96 -26.27 0.84
CA VAL A 291 -0.91 -26.26 -0.63
C VAL A 291 0.49 -25.80 -1.04
N ARG A 292 1.10 -26.52 -1.97
CA ARG A 292 2.41 -26.15 -2.52
C ARG A 292 2.23 -25.14 -3.65
N HIS A 293 2.95 -24.02 -3.57
CA HIS A 293 2.99 -22.99 -4.61
C HIS A 293 4.42 -22.85 -5.13
N ALA A 294 4.60 -22.90 -6.44
CA ALA A 294 5.86 -22.53 -7.08
C ALA A 294 5.80 -21.03 -7.40
N ILE A 295 6.72 -20.26 -6.81
CA ILE A 295 6.72 -18.80 -6.85
C ILE A 295 8.06 -18.26 -7.35
N SER A 296 8.03 -17.11 -8.00
CA SER A 296 9.20 -16.38 -8.52
C SER A 296 9.01 -14.88 -8.33
N ASP A 297 10.08 -14.09 -8.48
CA ASP A 297 10.02 -12.62 -8.37
C ASP A 297 9.32 -12.14 -7.08
N ALA A 298 9.77 -12.68 -5.94
CA ALA A 298 9.13 -12.47 -4.65
C ALA A 298 9.50 -11.10 -4.06
N LEU A 299 8.49 -10.30 -3.73
CA LEU A 299 8.64 -9.01 -3.08
C LEU A 299 8.08 -9.08 -1.65
N GLN A 300 8.87 -8.67 -0.67
CA GLN A 300 8.39 -8.52 0.71
C GLN A 300 7.74 -7.14 0.90
N ASP A 301 6.49 -7.14 1.38
CA ASP A 301 5.82 -5.96 1.91
C ASP A 301 5.29 -6.25 3.32
N GLY A 302 5.98 -5.72 4.34
CA GLY A 302 5.68 -5.99 5.75
C GLY A 302 5.70 -7.49 6.09
N ASN A 303 4.55 -8.03 6.47
CA ASN A 303 4.33 -9.44 6.82
C ASN A 303 3.78 -10.29 5.64
N TRP A 304 3.70 -9.71 4.44
CA TRP A 304 3.25 -10.37 3.22
C TRP A 304 4.40 -10.54 2.23
N LEU A 305 4.29 -11.59 1.43
CA LEU A 305 5.13 -11.89 0.30
C LEU A 305 4.26 -11.85 -0.95
N LEU A 306 4.52 -10.89 -1.84
CA LEU A 306 3.87 -10.82 -3.14
C LEU A 306 4.78 -11.52 -4.15
N ALA A 307 4.31 -12.59 -4.79
CA ALA A 307 5.15 -13.35 -5.71
C ALA A 307 4.38 -13.77 -6.95
N LEU A 308 5.08 -13.94 -8.07
CA LEU A 308 4.52 -14.47 -9.29
C LEU A 308 4.40 -15.98 -9.18
N SER A 309 3.17 -16.50 -9.21
CA SER A 309 2.93 -17.93 -9.23
C SER A 309 3.26 -18.48 -10.62
N THR A 310 4.15 -19.46 -10.70
CA THR A 310 4.57 -20.02 -11.99
C THR A 310 3.52 -20.93 -12.60
N SER A 311 2.53 -21.38 -11.83
CA SER A 311 1.44 -22.23 -12.32
C SER A 311 0.27 -21.43 -12.90
N THR A 312 -0.04 -20.27 -12.32
CA THR A 312 -1.16 -19.41 -12.72
C THR A 312 -0.72 -18.21 -13.55
N GLY A 313 0.57 -17.86 -13.54
CA GLY A 313 1.11 -16.69 -14.21
C GLY A 313 0.65 -15.36 -13.62
N THR A 314 -0.03 -15.38 -12.47
CA THR A 314 -0.56 -14.21 -11.79
C THR A 314 0.23 -13.91 -10.52
N ARG A 315 0.21 -12.65 -10.08
CA ARG A 315 0.79 -12.25 -8.79
C ARG A 315 -0.16 -12.62 -7.66
N GLU A 316 0.35 -13.39 -6.71
CA GLU A 316 -0.38 -13.89 -5.55
C GLU A 316 0.28 -13.40 -4.25
N SER A 317 -0.56 -13.17 -3.23
CA SER A 317 -0.12 -12.69 -1.91
C SER A 317 -0.09 -13.83 -0.89
N PHE A 318 1.05 -14.04 -0.26
CA PHE A 318 1.26 -15.06 0.76
C PHE A 318 1.61 -14.42 2.10
N ALA A 319 0.84 -14.72 3.15
CA ALA A 319 1.22 -14.30 4.50
C ALA A 319 2.47 -15.08 4.96
N ILE A 320 3.55 -14.39 5.30
CA ILE A 320 4.86 -15.02 5.62
C ILE A 320 4.72 -16.00 6.80
N MET A 321 3.85 -15.70 7.76
CA MET A 321 3.55 -16.54 8.93
C MET A 321 2.87 -17.87 8.62
N ASN A 322 2.26 -17.98 7.43
CA ASN A 322 1.55 -19.17 6.95
C ASN A 322 2.42 -20.02 6.01
N ILE A 323 3.64 -19.59 5.70
CA ILE A 323 4.62 -20.41 4.99
C ILE A 323 5.21 -21.43 5.98
N ARG A 324 5.05 -22.71 5.66
CA ARG A 324 5.43 -23.84 6.52
C ARG A 324 6.75 -24.48 6.13
N ALA A 325 7.08 -24.47 4.84
CA ALA A 325 8.37 -24.94 4.32
C ALA A 325 8.72 -24.21 3.03
N VAL A 326 10.01 -24.16 2.69
CA VAL A 326 10.53 -23.57 1.43
C VAL A 326 11.59 -24.50 0.84
N SER A 327 11.50 -24.75 -0.46
CA SER A 327 12.45 -25.59 -1.20
C SER A 327 12.92 -24.87 -2.47
N VAL A 328 14.20 -25.03 -2.81
CA VAL A 328 14.82 -24.43 -4.01
C VAL A 328 14.62 -25.39 -5.19
N GLY A 329 14.00 -24.90 -6.27
CA GLY A 329 13.81 -25.66 -7.53
C GLY A 329 12.36 -26.05 -7.86
N PRO A 330 12.05 -26.30 -9.14
CA PRO A 330 10.75 -26.82 -9.57
C PRO A 330 10.81 -28.35 -9.54
N HIS A 331 10.10 -28.98 -8.60
CA HIS A 331 9.99 -30.44 -8.46
C HIS A 331 11.31 -31.24 -8.48
#